data_AF-V6LGR1-F1
#
_entry.id   AF-V6LGR1-F1
#
_cell.length_a   1.000
_cell.length_b   1.000
_cell.length_c   1.000
_cell.angle_alpha   90.00
_cell.angle_beta   90.00
_cell.angle_gamma   90.00
#
_symmetry.space_group_name_H-M   'P 1'
#
loop_
_entity.id
_entity.type
_entity.pdbx_description
1 polymer ?
#
loop_
_entity_poly.entity_id
_entity_poly.type
_entity_poly.pdbx_seq_one_letter_code
_entity_poly.pdbx_strand_id
1 'polypeptide(L)'
;MFKADDEKVTESIKELVKVIDDQYSSEFSNLFNVALNQANEDKDVEPKEEYKNLLAIFPKQLRNDTFDLLTIACYSSLVNLIPIEWQPLSIIDKELEQNLVDGVLKYLNNWFGQRIGMVDCRTNFEKYIKFINKYLNTNTLSVFRIYLAISRIVTKEIEIEYHFIQEVINCCSFVDPSDKEDKLYKASCNIICGSIGKVLLTLKKFDVTLFNAQVVLVKKMFLPFVDMQLPCVQDLQQLISWKQIQDDSDMY
;
A
#
# COMPACT_ATOMS: atom_id res chain seq x y z
N MET A 1 2.26 -16.36 -10.15
CA MET A 1 3.53 -16.77 -9.51
C MET A 1 4.59 -15.81 -10.02
N PHE A 2 4.87 -14.73 -9.28
CA PHE A 2 5.85 -13.73 -9.71
C PHE A 2 7.22 -14.17 -9.18
N LYS A 3 8.02 -14.79 -10.04
CA LYS A 3 9.47 -14.68 -9.87
C LYS A 3 9.82 -13.29 -10.39
N ALA A 4 10.17 -12.38 -9.48
CA ALA A 4 10.85 -11.17 -9.90
C ALA A 4 12.18 -11.61 -10.53
N ASP A 5 12.55 -10.96 -11.62
CA ASP A 5 13.87 -11.14 -12.24
C ASP A 5 14.89 -10.57 -11.25
N ASP A 6 15.59 -11.43 -10.51
CA ASP A 6 16.51 -11.03 -9.43
C ASP A 6 17.59 -10.05 -9.95
N GLU A 7 17.93 -10.12 -11.24
CA GLU A 7 18.83 -9.16 -11.91
C GLU A 7 18.28 -7.73 -11.94
N LYS A 8 16.98 -7.54 -12.27
CA LYS A 8 16.38 -6.20 -12.34
C LYS A 8 16.21 -5.56 -10.96
N VAL A 9 15.96 -6.39 -9.95
CA VAL A 9 15.91 -5.94 -8.55
C VAL A 9 17.31 -5.49 -8.12
N THR A 10 18.33 -6.27 -8.45
CA THR A 10 19.74 -5.95 -8.14
C THR A 10 20.21 -4.66 -8.84
N GLU A 11 19.85 -4.44 -10.10
CA GLU A 11 20.18 -3.23 -10.87
C GLU A 11 19.53 -1.98 -10.25
N SER A 12 18.24 -2.07 -9.91
CA SER A 12 17.48 -0.97 -9.30
C SER A 12 18.03 -0.59 -7.93
N ILE A 13 18.52 -1.58 -7.19
CA ILE A 13 19.14 -1.34 -5.90
C ILE A 13 20.52 -0.68 -6.05
N LYS A 14 21.33 -1.05 -7.04
CA LYS A 14 22.62 -0.40 -7.32
C LYS A 14 22.44 1.07 -7.69
N GLU A 15 21.40 1.41 -8.45
CA GLU A 15 21.06 2.81 -8.72
C GLU A 15 20.63 3.56 -7.46
N LEU A 16 19.85 2.91 -6.58
CA LEU A 16 19.40 3.48 -5.31
C LEU A 16 20.57 3.77 -4.36
N VAL A 17 21.49 2.82 -4.24
CA VAL A 17 22.77 2.96 -3.53
C VAL A 17 23.55 4.16 -4.05
N LYS A 18 23.63 4.31 -5.37
CA LYS A 18 24.39 5.39 -5.99
C LYS A 18 23.76 6.75 -5.68
N VAL A 19 22.43 6.85 -5.71
CA VAL A 19 21.71 8.06 -5.28
C VAL A 19 21.93 8.34 -3.80
N ILE A 20 22.00 7.29 -2.96
CA ILE A 20 22.33 7.42 -1.54
C ILE A 20 23.79 7.86 -1.34
N ASP A 21 24.74 7.40 -2.18
CA ASP A 21 26.15 7.81 -2.15
C ASP A 21 26.31 9.29 -2.58
N ASP A 22 25.49 9.73 -3.53
CA ASP A 22 25.52 11.09 -4.06
C ASP A 22 24.84 12.11 -3.11
N GLN A 23 23.91 11.68 -2.25
CA GLN A 23 23.13 12.56 -1.35
C GLN A 23 23.45 12.44 0.14
N TYR A 24 24.00 11.30 0.59
CA TYR A 24 24.34 11.04 2.01
C TYR A 24 25.83 10.79 2.16
N SER A 25 26.36 10.79 3.38
CA SER A 25 27.80 10.58 3.58
C SER A 25 28.22 9.21 3.01
N SER A 26 29.40 9.14 2.39
CA SER A 26 29.97 7.92 1.81
C SER A 26 30.10 6.75 2.81
N GLU A 27 30.06 7.04 4.11
CA GLU A 27 29.96 6.03 5.18
C GLU A 27 28.61 5.31 5.17
N PHE A 28 27.51 6.03 4.93
CA PHE A 28 26.16 5.49 4.95
C PHE A 28 25.90 4.57 3.75
N SER A 29 26.32 4.96 2.55
CA SER A 29 26.15 4.10 1.37
C SER A 29 27.05 2.87 1.40
N ASN A 30 28.25 2.95 1.97
CA ASN A 30 29.08 1.76 2.20
C ASN A 30 28.40 0.78 3.16
N LEU A 31 27.81 1.28 4.26
CA LEU A 31 27.09 0.43 5.22
C LEU A 31 25.79 -0.16 4.63
N PHE A 32 25.06 0.63 3.84
CA PHE A 32 23.86 0.19 3.15
C PHE A 32 24.15 -0.86 2.07
N ASN A 33 25.25 -0.71 1.30
CA ASN A 33 25.74 -1.70 0.35
C ASN A 33 26.11 -3.02 1.01
N VAL A 34 26.81 -2.97 2.14
CA VAL A 34 27.19 -4.16 2.90
C VAL A 34 25.95 -4.87 3.43
N ALA A 35 24.99 -4.12 3.97
CA ALA A 35 23.72 -4.65 4.47
C ALA A 35 22.91 -5.36 3.37
N LEU A 36 22.90 -4.77 2.18
CA LEU A 36 22.06 -5.24 1.10
C LEU A 36 22.67 -6.44 0.35
N ASN A 37 24.00 -6.48 0.19
CA ASN A 37 24.69 -7.63 -0.37
C ASN A 37 24.57 -8.88 0.54
N GLN A 38 24.49 -8.70 1.85
CA GLN A 38 24.35 -9.82 2.81
C GLN A 38 22.91 -10.30 2.99
N ALA A 39 21.91 -9.44 2.81
CA ALA A 39 20.49 -9.84 2.82
C ALA A 39 20.11 -10.76 1.65
N ASN A 40 20.89 -10.73 0.56
CA ASN A 40 20.72 -11.61 -0.58
C ASN A 40 21.37 -13.00 -0.39
N GLU A 41 22.24 -13.17 0.61
CA GLU A 41 23.05 -14.39 0.76
C GLU A 41 22.53 -15.40 1.79
N ASP A 42 21.73 -15.03 2.79
CA ASP A 42 21.13 -16.04 3.69
C ASP A 42 19.85 -15.55 4.38
N LYS A 43 18.81 -16.41 4.40
CA LYS A 43 17.48 -16.11 4.96
C LYS A 43 17.40 -16.19 6.50
N ASP A 44 18.47 -16.63 7.17
CA ASP A 44 18.45 -16.97 8.60
C ASP A 44 19.56 -16.30 9.43
N VAL A 45 20.20 -15.23 8.94
CA VAL A 45 21.26 -14.55 9.68
C VAL A 45 20.65 -13.51 10.63
N GLU A 46 20.83 -13.70 11.94
CA GLU A 46 20.59 -12.67 12.95
C GLU A 46 21.37 -11.39 12.57
N PRO A 47 20.75 -10.20 12.63
CA PRO A 47 21.43 -8.98 12.23
C PRO A 47 22.66 -8.74 13.13
N LYS A 48 23.85 -8.80 12.53
CA LYS A 48 25.13 -8.43 13.18
C LYS A 48 25.06 -7.05 13.86
N GLU A 49 25.85 -6.84 14.91
CA GLU A 49 25.95 -5.54 15.64
C GLU A 49 26.19 -4.33 14.72
N GLU A 50 26.81 -4.53 13.56
CA GLU A 50 27.04 -3.50 12.53
C GLU A 50 25.74 -2.85 12.01
N TYR A 51 24.61 -3.57 12.04
CA TYR A 51 23.30 -3.03 11.66
C TYR A 51 22.71 -2.07 12.69
N LYS A 52 23.10 -2.15 13.98
CA LYS A 52 22.67 -1.17 14.99
C LYS A 52 23.26 0.21 14.71
N ASN A 53 24.42 0.28 14.06
CA ASN A 53 25.06 1.54 13.67
C ASN A 53 24.33 2.22 12.50
N LEU A 54 23.68 1.46 11.59
CA LEU A 54 22.82 2.03 10.55
C LEU A 54 21.60 2.76 11.16
N LEU A 55 21.06 2.24 12.26
CA LEU A 55 19.94 2.87 12.98
C LEU A 55 20.34 4.19 13.66
N ALA A 56 21.61 4.31 14.08
CA ALA A 56 22.16 5.54 14.65
C ALA A 56 22.30 6.67 13.60
N ILE A 57 22.20 6.34 12.32
CA ILE A 57 22.29 7.28 11.18
C ILE A 57 20.90 7.75 10.74
N PHE A 58 19.81 7.18 11.25
CA PHE A 58 18.48 7.77 11.00
C PHE A 58 18.52 9.24 11.45
N PRO A 59 18.24 10.19 10.54
CA PRO A 59 18.34 11.59 10.86
C PRO A 59 17.50 11.87 12.11
N LYS A 60 18.02 12.62 13.08
CA LYS A 60 17.26 12.99 14.29
C LYS A 60 15.97 13.77 14.00
N GLN A 61 15.75 14.15 12.74
CA GLN A 61 14.62 14.93 12.24
C GLN A 61 13.93 14.18 11.10
N LEU A 62 12.60 14.24 11.06
CA LEU A 62 11.80 13.68 9.97
C LEU A 62 12.07 14.49 8.69
N ARG A 63 12.60 13.83 7.66
CA ARG A 63 12.83 14.40 6.31
C ARG A 63 12.42 13.36 5.26
N ASN A 64 12.17 13.76 4.01
CA ASN A 64 11.74 12.84 2.95
C ASN A 64 12.70 11.66 2.77
N ASP A 65 13.97 11.98 2.69
CA ASP A 65 15.14 11.14 2.83
C ASP A 65 15.01 10.02 3.90
N THR A 66 14.52 10.37 5.09
CA THR A 66 14.33 9.41 6.18
C THR A 66 13.26 8.38 5.85
N PHE A 67 12.18 8.80 5.21
CA PHE A 67 11.10 7.91 4.81
C PHE A 67 11.47 7.03 3.63
N ASP A 68 12.32 7.50 2.71
CA ASP A 68 12.84 6.65 1.65
C ASP A 68 13.70 5.52 2.24
N LEU A 69 14.56 5.83 3.22
CA LEU A 69 15.34 4.81 3.94
C LEU A 69 14.47 3.82 4.70
N LEU A 70 13.44 4.29 5.42
CA LEU A 70 12.49 3.43 6.13
C LEU A 70 11.68 2.55 5.15
N THR A 71 11.29 3.12 4.01
CA THR A 71 10.60 2.41 2.91
C THR A 71 11.44 1.27 2.37
N ILE A 72 12.76 1.49 2.24
CA ILE A 72 13.73 0.49 1.79
C ILE A 72 14.00 -0.57 2.86
N ALA A 73 14.15 -0.17 4.13
CA ALA A 73 14.34 -1.09 5.24
C ALA A 73 13.17 -2.09 5.36
N CYS A 74 11.95 -1.65 5.03
CA CYS A 74 10.78 -2.52 4.92
C CYS A 74 10.87 -3.59 3.82
N TYR A 75 11.86 -3.58 2.91
CA TYR A 75 12.05 -4.65 1.92
C TYR A 75 13.08 -5.71 2.36
N SER A 76 13.74 -5.53 3.51
CA SER A 76 14.80 -6.44 3.97
C SER A 76 14.57 -6.90 5.41
N SER A 77 15.50 -7.71 5.93
CA SER A 77 15.53 -8.13 7.33
C SER A 77 15.69 -6.95 8.32
N LEU A 78 16.08 -5.76 7.83
CA LEU A 78 16.23 -4.54 8.62
C LEU A 78 14.93 -4.02 9.21
N VAL A 79 13.77 -4.43 8.67
CA VAL A 79 12.46 -4.03 9.22
C VAL A 79 12.34 -4.32 10.73
N ASN A 80 12.96 -5.41 11.21
CA ASN A 80 12.93 -5.80 12.62
C ASN A 80 13.81 -4.93 13.53
N LEU A 81 14.66 -4.11 12.93
CA LEU A 81 15.59 -3.23 13.61
C LEU A 81 15.08 -1.79 13.68
N ILE A 82 13.96 -1.46 13.03
CA ILE A 82 13.43 -0.10 13.04
C ILE A 82 13.06 0.31 14.48
N PRO A 83 13.67 1.37 15.04
CA PRO A 83 13.41 1.80 16.41
C PRO A 83 11.95 2.23 16.58
N ILE A 84 11.42 2.06 17.80
CA ILE A 84 10.00 2.31 18.10
C ILE A 84 9.58 3.74 17.71
N GLU A 85 10.45 4.73 17.92
CA GLU A 85 10.20 6.13 17.57
C GLU A 85 10.08 6.41 16.05
N TRP A 86 10.57 5.48 15.22
CA TRP A 86 10.51 5.49 13.75
C TRP A 86 9.52 4.46 13.18
N GLN A 87 8.86 3.69 14.03
CA GLN A 87 7.73 2.86 13.61
C GLN A 87 6.54 3.73 13.24
N PRO A 88 5.66 3.31 12.32
CA PRO A 88 4.69 4.22 11.74
C PRO A 88 3.70 4.78 12.75
N LEU A 89 3.31 4.03 13.78
CA LEU A 89 2.42 4.52 14.84
C LEU A 89 3.00 5.76 15.55
N SER A 90 4.29 5.75 15.85
CA SER A 90 5.01 6.87 16.47
C SER A 90 5.17 8.08 15.54
N ILE A 91 4.97 7.90 14.24
CA ILE A 91 5.07 8.95 13.23
C ILE A 91 3.70 9.56 12.93
N ILE A 92 2.65 8.74 12.76
CA ILE A 92 1.31 9.23 12.39
C ILE A 92 0.64 10.04 13.50
N ASP A 93 1.05 9.84 14.76
CA ASP A 93 0.59 10.61 15.91
C ASP A 93 1.24 12.01 15.98
N LYS A 94 2.23 12.31 15.13
CA LYS A 94 2.90 13.62 15.06
C LYS A 94 2.19 14.55 14.05
N GLU A 95 2.28 15.85 14.30
CA GLU A 95 1.90 16.84 13.29
C GLU A 95 2.96 16.86 12.19
N LEU A 96 2.61 16.31 11.02
CA LEU A 96 3.50 16.20 9.88
C LEU A 96 3.34 17.40 8.94
N GLU A 97 4.48 17.94 8.50
CA GLU A 97 4.50 18.89 7.39
C GLU A 97 3.99 18.22 6.10
N GLN A 98 3.27 18.96 5.27
CA GLN A 98 2.59 18.43 4.08
C GLN A 98 3.56 17.78 3.08
N ASN A 99 4.77 18.32 2.94
CA ASN A 99 5.85 17.82 2.08
C ASN A 99 6.40 16.45 2.51
N LEU A 100 6.11 15.99 3.74
CA LEU A 100 6.57 14.70 4.28
C LEU A 100 5.54 13.58 4.15
N VAL A 101 4.28 13.94 3.90
CA VAL A 101 3.15 13.01 3.94
C VAL A 101 3.33 11.88 2.92
N ASP A 102 3.75 12.20 1.69
CA ASP A 102 3.96 11.17 0.66
C ASP A 102 5.03 10.16 1.04
N GLY A 103 6.12 10.61 1.70
CA GLY A 103 7.14 9.71 2.25
C GLY A 103 6.55 8.75 3.27
N VAL A 104 5.74 9.26 4.21
CA VAL A 104 5.06 8.45 5.22
C VAL A 104 4.10 7.44 4.58
N LEU A 105 3.33 7.85 3.57
CA LEU A 105 2.38 6.96 2.89
C LEU A 105 3.10 5.83 2.14
N LYS A 106 4.24 6.10 1.49
CA LYS A 106 5.09 5.06 0.88
C LYS A 106 5.64 4.10 1.92
N TYR A 107 6.14 4.62 3.04
CA TYR A 107 6.66 3.81 4.13
C TYR A 107 5.58 2.90 4.71
N LEU A 108 4.38 3.42 4.99
CA LEU A 108 3.22 2.66 5.46
C LEU A 108 2.85 1.51 4.52
N ASN A 109 2.78 1.79 3.21
CA ASN A 109 2.46 0.77 2.21
C ASN A 109 3.41 -0.43 2.29
N ASN A 110 4.71 -0.18 2.51
CA ASN A 110 5.71 -1.25 2.61
C ASN A 110 5.73 -1.91 3.98
N TRP A 111 5.54 -1.14 5.05
CA TRP A 111 5.40 -1.67 6.41
C TRP A 111 4.27 -2.70 6.49
N PHE A 112 3.11 -2.38 5.89
CA PHE A 112 1.97 -3.30 5.78
C PHE A 112 2.23 -4.51 4.88
N GLY A 113 3.28 -4.49 4.06
CA GLY A 113 3.78 -5.65 3.33
C GLY A 113 4.55 -6.65 4.21
N GLN A 114 5.01 -6.23 5.40
CA GLN A 114 5.82 -7.04 6.31
C GLN A 114 4.97 -7.64 7.44
N ARG A 115 5.32 -8.84 7.90
CA ARG A 115 4.54 -9.55 8.95
C ARG A 115 4.35 -8.70 10.22
N ILE A 116 5.42 -8.03 10.68
CA ILE A 116 5.37 -7.13 11.83
C ILE A 116 4.38 -5.98 11.61
N GLY A 117 4.40 -5.38 10.42
CA GLY A 117 3.49 -4.29 10.09
C GLY A 117 2.06 -4.73 9.83
N MET A 118 1.82 -5.96 9.38
CA MET A 118 0.47 -6.53 9.30
C MET A 118 -0.15 -6.68 10.70
N VAL A 119 0.63 -7.16 11.68
CA VAL A 119 0.18 -7.31 13.07
C VAL A 119 -0.10 -5.93 13.70
N ASP A 120 0.80 -4.99 13.48
CA ASP A 120 0.64 -3.60 13.94
C ASP A 120 -0.60 -2.94 13.33
N CYS A 121 -0.81 -3.08 12.01
CA CYS A 121 -1.99 -2.56 11.32
C CYS A 121 -3.29 -3.10 11.91
N ARG A 122 -3.39 -4.41 12.18
CA ARG A 122 -4.59 -5.02 12.79
C ARG A 122 -4.84 -4.49 14.20
N THR A 123 -3.76 -4.29 14.97
CA THR A 123 -3.85 -3.82 16.35
C THR A 123 -4.27 -2.36 16.44
N ASN A 124 -3.79 -1.52 15.50
CA ASN A 124 -3.95 -0.07 15.51
C ASN A 124 -4.80 0.45 14.34
N PHE A 125 -5.72 -0.38 13.86
CA PHE A 125 -6.43 -0.18 12.60
C PHE A 125 -7.11 1.20 12.48
N GLU A 126 -7.92 1.57 13.48
CA GLU A 126 -8.68 2.83 13.47
C GLU A 126 -7.77 4.07 13.37
N LYS A 127 -6.60 4.03 14.03
CA LYS A 127 -5.63 5.13 13.97
C LYS A 127 -5.05 5.27 12.57
N TYR A 128 -4.67 4.15 11.96
CA TYR A 128 -4.13 4.14 10.60
C TYR A 128 -5.16 4.64 9.59
N ILE A 129 -6.39 4.14 9.65
CA ILE A 129 -7.48 4.56 8.78
C ILE A 129 -7.76 6.06 8.92
N LYS A 130 -7.88 6.56 10.15
CA LYS A 130 -8.11 8.00 10.40
C LYS A 130 -6.99 8.86 9.80
N PHE A 131 -5.73 8.42 9.94
CA PHE A 131 -4.59 9.10 9.34
C PHE A 131 -4.65 9.09 7.81
N ILE A 132 -4.88 7.93 7.20
CA ILE A 132 -4.91 7.76 5.74
C ILE A 132 -6.04 8.60 5.12
N ASN A 133 -7.22 8.59 5.73
CA ASN A 133 -8.39 9.34 5.25
C ASN A 133 -8.19 10.86 5.27
N LYS A 134 -7.36 11.39 6.17
CA LYS A 134 -7.00 12.82 6.19
C LYS A 134 -6.39 13.28 4.86
N TYR A 135 -5.73 12.37 4.13
CA TYR A 135 -4.96 12.68 2.93
C TYR A 135 -5.56 12.12 1.63
N LEU A 136 -6.79 11.60 1.68
CA LEU A 136 -7.47 10.99 0.53
C LEU A 136 -7.65 11.98 -0.65
N ASN A 137 -7.89 13.26 -0.35
CA ASN A 137 -8.08 14.31 -1.36
C ASN A 137 -6.76 14.86 -1.93
N THR A 138 -5.65 14.73 -1.21
CA THR A 138 -4.37 15.34 -1.60
C THR A 138 -3.39 14.33 -2.18
N ASN A 139 -3.45 13.06 -1.75
CA ASN A 139 -2.50 12.00 -2.10
C ASN A 139 -3.24 10.71 -2.50
N THR A 140 -4.27 10.85 -3.34
CA THR A 140 -5.25 9.79 -3.65
C THR A 140 -4.63 8.46 -4.06
N LEU A 141 -3.66 8.46 -4.99
CA LEU A 141 -3.02 7.23 -5.45
C LEU A 141 -2.23 6.53 -4.34
N SER A 142 -1.48 7.29 -3.53
CA SER A 142 -0.71 6.77 -2.40
C SER A 142 -1.63 6.14 -1.35
N VAL A 143 -2.75 6.82 -1.06
CA VAL A 143 -3.80 6.30 -0.17
C VAL A 143 -4.41 5.01 -0.71
N PHE A 144 -4.74 4.95 -2.00
CA PHE A 144 -5.29 3.73 -2.61
C PHE A 144 -4.32 2.55 -2.57
N ARG A 145 -3.01 2.79 -2.73
CA ARG A 145 -2.00 1.72 -2.56
C ARG A 145 -2.02 1.15 -1.14
N ILE A 146 -2.16 2.01 -0.14
CA ILE A 146 -2.30 1.57 1.25
C ILE A 146 -3.60 0.79 1.46
N TYR A 147 -4.71 1.22 0.87
CA TYR A 147 -5.96 0.44 0.91
C TYR A 147 -5.80 -0.96 0.33
N LEU A 148 -5.05 -1.09 -0.77
CA LEU A 148 -4.72 -2.39 -1.32
C LEU A 148 -3.86 -3.23 -0.36
N ALA A 149 -2.89 -2.62 0.32
CA ALA A 149 -2.09 -3.31 1.33
C ALA A 149 -2.97 -3.81 2.50
N ILE A 150 -3.81 -2.95 3.05
CA ILE A 150 -4.73 -3.28 4.15
C ILE A 150 -5.74 -4.37 3.72
N SER A 151 -6.25 -4.34 2.49
CA SER A 151 -7.14 -5.38 1.96
C SER A 151 -6.55 -6.80 1.99
N ARG A 152 -5.21 -6.91 2.02
CA ARG A 152 -4.49 -8.19 2.11
C ARG A 152 -4.25 -8.65 3.55
N ILE A 153 -4.34 -7.73 4.51
CA ILE A 153 -4.18 -7.97 5.95
C ILE A 153 -5.48 -8.50 6.55
N VAL A 154 -6.62 -8.06 6.02
CA VAL A 154 -7.98 -8.51 6.37
C VAL A 154 -8.11 -10.02 6.10
N THR A 155 -8.45 -10.82 7.13
CA THR A 155 -8.38 -12.29 7.01
C THR A 155 -9.48 -13.08 7.72
N LYS A 156 -10.11 -12.61 8.81
CA LYS A 156 -11.21 -13.31 9.49
C LYS A 156 -11.67 -12.68 10.81
N GLU A 157 -10.81 -11.92 11.49
CA GLU A 157 -11.05 -11.45 12.84
C GLU A 157 -11.29 -9.93 12.82
N ILE A 158 -12.44 -9.53 13.38
CA ILE A 158 -12.84 -8.20 13.86
C ILE A 158 -13.84 -7.43 12.96
N GLU A 159 -14.84 -6.84 13.61
CA GLU A 159 -15.80 -5.82 13.13
C GLU A 159 -15.17 -4.67 12.30
N ILE A 160 -13.86 -4.48 12.43
CA ILE A 160 -12.96 -3.65 11.63
C ILE A 160 -13.21 -3.83 10.13
N GLU A 161 -13.53 -5.06 9.70
CA GLU A 161 -13.69 -5.39 8.29
C GLU A 161 -14.89 -4.65 7.66
N TYR A 162 -16.00 -4.46 8.38
CA TYR A 162 -17.22 -3.85 7.80
C TYR A 162 -17.06 -2.35 7.52
N HIS A 163 -16.50 -1.60 8.47
CA HIS A 163 -16.23 -0.17 8.28
C HIS A 163 -15.18 0.03 7.19
N PHE A 164 -14.14 -0.80 7.16
CA PHE A 164 -13.14 -0.77 6.11
C PHE A 164 -13.73 -1.07 4.72
N ILE A 165 -14.62 -2.07 4.63
CA ILE A 165 -15.33 -2.40 3.38
C ILE A 165 -16.05 -1.16 2.87
N GLN A 166 -16.84 -0.50 3.71
CA GLN A 166 -17.57 0.70 3.32
C GLN A 166 -16.64 1.86 2.97
N GLU A 167 -15.53 2.04 3.67
CA GLU A 167 -14.55 3.08 3.36
C GLU A 167 -13.87 2.86 2.02
N VAL A 168 -13.39 1.64 1.74
CA VAL A 168 -12.78 1.28 0.46
C VAL A 168 -13.80 1.41 -0.67
N ILE A 169 -15.05 1.10 -0.40
CA ILE A 169 -16.16 1.33 -1.34
C ILE A 169 -16.33 2.84 -1.58
N ASN A 170 -16.51 3.64 -0.53
CA ASN A 170 -16.70 5.10 -0.62
C ASN A 170 -15.52 5.80 -1.29
N CYS A 171 -14.31 5.26 -1.22
CA CYS A 171 -13.13 5.78 -1.91
C CYS A 171 -13.31 5.90 -3.43
N CYS A 172 -14.22 5.13 -4.05
CA CYS A 172 -14.55 5.28 -5.46
C CYS A 172 -15.08 6.67 -5.84
N SER A 173 -15.70 7.43 -4.91
CA SER A 173 -16.17 8.79 -5.19
C SER A 173 -15.05 9.82 -5.33
N PHE A 174 -13.82 9.46 -4.94
CA PHE A 174 -12.64 10.32 -4.99
C PHE A 174 -11.84 10.14 -6.28
N VAL A 175 -12.30 9.25 -7.16
CA VAL A 175 -11.72 9.07 -8.49
C VAL A 175 -12.48 10.01 -9.42
N ASP A 176 -11.85 11.09 -9.87
CA ASP A 176 -12.50 12.06 -10.77
C ASP A 176 -12.67 11.46 -12.18
N PRO A 177 -13.91 11.16 -12.63
CA PRO A 177 -14.15 10.54 -13.93
C PRO A 177 -13.97 11.50 -15.11
N SER A 178 -13.63 12.77 -14.86
CA SER A 178 -13.49 13.79 -15.91
C SER A 178 -12.30 13.57 -16.85
N ASP A 179 -11.30 12.78 -16.44
CA ASP A 179 -10.13 12.47 -17.27
C ASP A 179 -9.86 10.95 -17.36
N LYS A 180 -10.74 10.25 -18.07
CA LYS A 180 -10.64 8.79 -18.29
C LYS A 180 -9.36 8.36 -19.01
N GLU A 181 -8.65 9.28 -19.67
CA GLU A 181 -7.38 8.99 -20.35
C GLU A 181 -6.16 9.15 -19.45
N ASP A 182 -6.27 9.90 -18.36
CA ASP A 182 -5.17 10.13 -17.43
C ASP A 182 -4.63 8.82 -16.82
N LYS A 183 -3.30 8.74 -16.75
CA LYS A 183 -2.59 7.55 -16.28
C LYS A 183 -2.76 7.35 -14.78
N LEU A 184 -2.79 8.42 -13.99
CA LEU A 184 -2.96 8.35 -12.54
C LEU A 184 -4.40 7.98 -12.20
N TYR A 185 -5.38 8.48 -12.96
CA TYR A 185 -6.78 8.07 -12.91
C TYR A 185 -6.92 6.57 -13.15
N LYS A 186 -6.39 6.06 -14.28
CA LYS A 186 -6.43 4.61 -14.61
C LYS A 186 -5.75 3.76 -13.53
N ALA A 187 -4.59 4.19 -13.03
CA ALA A 187 -3.90 3.49 -11.94
C ALA A 187 -4.74 3.44 -10.67
N SER A 188 -5.37 4.56 -10.31
CA SER A 188 -6.23 4.70 -9.13
C SER A 188 -7.45 3.78 -9.24
N CYS A 189 -8.13 3.77 -10.39
CA CYS A 189 -9.25 2.87 -10.69
C CYS A 189 -8.86 1.40 -10.53
N ASN A 190 -7.72 1.00 -11.10
CA ASN A 190 -7.26 -0.38 -11.04
C ASN A 190 -6.96 -0.81 -9.60
N ILE A 191 -6.28 0.04 -8.84
CA ILE A 191 -5.90 -0.27 -7.45
C ILE A 191 -7.12 -0.34 -6.54
N ILE A 192 -8.06 0.61 -6.65
CA ILE A 192 -9.25 0.60 -5.80
C ILE A 192 -10.15 -0.59 -6.12
N CYS A 193 -10.33 -0.94 -7.40
CA CYS A 193 -11.08 -2.13 -7.81
C CYS A 193 -10.41 -3.41 -7.30
N GLY A 194 -9.07 -3.49 -7.33
CA GLY A 194 -8.32 -4.60 -6.76
C GLY A 194 -8.53 -4.73 -5.23
N SER A 195 -8.59 -3.60 -4.53
CA SER A 195 -8.83 -3.54 -3.08
C SER A 195 -10.24 -4.04 -2.74
N ILE A 196 -11.27 -3.53 -3.45
CA ILE A 196 -12.66 -3.96 -3.31
C ILE A 196 -12.80 -5.46 -3.61
N GLY A 197 -12.25 -5.91 -4.74
CA GLY A 197 -12.34 -7.31 -5.16
C GLY A 197 -11.72 -8.25 -4.12
N LYS A 198 -10.56 -7.90 -3.57
CA LYS A 198 -9.90 -8.69 -2.52
C LYS A 198 -10.74 -8.79 -1.25
N VAL A 199 -11.34 -7.69 -0.83
CA VAL A 199 -12.22 -7.62 0.33
C VAL A 199 -13.49 -8.45 0.11
N LEU A 200 -14.16 -8.31 -1.04
CA LEU A 200 -15.32 -9.12 -1.40
C LEU A 200 -15.01 -10.62 -1.46
N LEU A 201 -13.86 -11.01 -2.02
CA LEU A 201 -13.43 -12.42 -2.05
C LEU A 201 -13.18 -12.98 -0.66
N THR A 202 -12.75 -12.15 0.28
CA THR A 202 -12.58 -12.52 1.68
C THR A 202 -13.94 -12.74 2.32
N LEU A 203 -14.87 -11.79 2.16
CA LEU A 203 -16.27 -11.93 2.60
C LEU A 203 -16.95 -13.17 2.05
N LYS A 204 -16.83 -13.44 0.75
CA LYS A 204 -17.45 -14.60 0.09
C LYS A 204 -17.09 -15.93 0.77
N LYS A 205 -15.91 -16.02 1.38
CA LYS A 205 -15.45 -17.23 2.09
C LYS A 205 -16.05 -17.38 3.49
N PHE A 206 -16.45 -16.30 4.14
CA PHE A 206 -16.79 -16.29 5.57
C PHE A 206 -18.24 -15.87 5.85
N ASP A 207 -18.81 -14.96 5.06
CA ASP A 207 -20.19 -14.50 5.17
C ASP A 207 -20.77 -14.18 3.78
N VAL A 208 -21.51 -15.14 3.23
CA VAL A 208 -22.15 -15.04 1.91
C VAL A 208 -23.27 -14.00 1.91
N THR A 209 -23.97 -13.83 3.03
CA THR A 209 -25.07 -12.85 3.14
C THR A 209 -24.52 -11.43 3.06
N LEU A 210 -23.48 -11.15 3.84
CA LEU A 210 -22.79 -9.88 3.81
C LEU A 210 -22.11 -9.63 2.46
N PHE A 211 -21.46 -10.65 1.87
CA PHE A 211 -20.93 -10.57 0.51
C PHE A 211 -21.98 -10.09 -0.49
N ASN A 212 -23.17 -10.71 -0.51
CA ASN A 212 -24.23 -10.34 -1.44
C ASN A 212 -24.74 -8.90 -1.20
N ALA A 213 -24.86 -8.48 0.06
CA ALA A 213 -25.23 -7.10 0.39
C ALA A 213 -24.21 -6.08 -0.13
N GLN A 214 -22.92 -6.36 0.03
CA GLN A 214 -21.84 -5.49 -0.44
C GLN A 214 -21.72 -5.47 -1.96
N VAL A 215 -21.96 -6.60 -2.64
CA VAL A 215 -22.02 -6.67 -4.12
C VAL A 215 -23.05 -5.68 -4.66
N VAL A 216 -24.23 -5.55 -4.03
CA VAL A 216 -25.27 -4.60 -4.45
C VAL A 216 -24.77 -3.15 -4.32
N LEU A 217 -24.03 -2.82 -3.27
CA LEU A 217 -23.46 -1.48 -3.08
C LEU A 217 -22.36 -1.19 -4.12
N VAL A 218 -21.43 -2.14 -4.30
CA VAL A 218 -20.34 -2.01 -5.28
C VAL A 218 -20.89 -1.82 -6.68
N LYS A 219 -21.93 -2.57 -7.08
CA LYS A 219 -22.60 -2.41 -8.38
C LYS A 219 -23.01 -0.95 -8.65
N LYS A 220 -23.60 -0.26 -7.67
CA LYS A 220 -24.04 1.13 -7.85
C LYS A 220 -22.87 2.07 -8.13
N MET A 221 -21.77 1.88 -7.42
CA MET A 221 -20.58 2.71 -7.61
C MET A 221 -19.71 2.29 -8.78
N PHE A 222 -19.88 1.07 -9.28
CA PHE A 222 -19.03 0.52 -10.33
C PHE A 222 -19.34 1.10 -11.70
N LEU A 223 -20.51 1.74 -11.86
CA LEU A 223 -21.01 2.31 -13.11
C LEU A 223 -19.98 3.15 -13.89
N PRO A 224 -19.18 4.05 -13.26
CA PRO A 224 -18.17 4.84 -13.96
C PRO A 224 -17.00 4.02 -14.54
N PHE A 225 -16.77 2.82 -14.02
CA PHE A 225 -15.63 1.96 -14.37
C PHE A 225 -15.98 0.86 -15.38
N VAL A 226 -17.26 0.64 -15.71
CA VAL A 226 -17.76 -0.51 -16.49
C VAL A 226 -17.03 -0.70 -17.83
N ASP A 227 -16.69 0.39 -18.50
CA ASP A 227 -16.06 0.34 -19.82
C ASP A 227 -14.53 0.27 -19.76
N MET A 228 -13.93 0.37 -18.57
CA MET A 228 -12.47 0.43 -18.43
C MET A 228 -11.85 -0.95 -18.60
N GLN A 229 -10.96 -1.07 -19.59
CA GLN A 229 -10.24 -2.31 -19.90
C GLN A 229 -8.98 -2.46 -19.03
N LEU A 230 -9.15 -2.40 -17.72
CA LEU A 230 -8.08 -2.57 -16.73
C LEU A 230 -8.24 -3.91 -16.00
N PRO A 231 -7.15 -4.64 -15.69
CA PRO A 231 -7.24 -6.01 -15.18
C PRO A 231 -8.11 -6.16 -13.91
N CYS A 232 -7.86 -5.35 -12.88
CA CYS A 232 -8.62 -5.46 -11.62
C CYS A 232 -10.05 -4.92 -11.74
N VAL A 233 -10.31 -4.05 -12.73
CA VAL A 233 -11.67 -3.59 -13.04
C VAL A 233 -12.45 -4.75 -13.67
N GLN A 234 -11.88 -5.43 -14.66
CA GLN A 234 -12.48 -6.61 -15.30
C GLN A 234 -12.69 -7.75 -14.29
N ASP A 235 -11.72 -8.04 -13.43
CA ASP A 235 -11.85 -9.04 -12.37
C ASP A 235 -13.00 -8.72 -11.41
N LEU A 236 -13.11 -7.45 -10.99
CA LEU A 236 -14.20 -7.00 -10.13
C LEU A 236 -15.56 -7.10 -10.85
N GLN A 237 -15.62 -6.72 -12.13
CA GLN A 237 -16.81 -6.82 -12.97
C GLN A 237 -17.32 -8.27 -13.04
N GLN A 238 -16.42 -9.23 -13.23
CA GLN A 238 -16.72 -10.66 -13.21
C GLN A 238 -17.20 -11.11 -11.82
N LEU A 239 -16.50 -10.69 -10.76
CA LEU A 239 -16.84 -11.06 -9.37
C LEU A 239 -18.24 -10.61 -8.98
N ILE A 240 -18.63 -9.39 -9.34
CA ILE A 240 -19.97 -8.85 -9.06
C ILE A 240 -21.01 -9.30 -10.09
N SER A 241 -20.62 -10.06 -11.12
CA SER A 241 -21.49 -10.49 -12.22
C SER A 241 -22.24 -9.31 -12.84
N TRP A 242 -21.50 -8.25 -13.19
CA TRP A 242 -22.07 -7.11 -13.90
C TRP A 242 -22.38 -7.53 -15.34
N LYS A 243 -23.66 -7.42 -15.72
CA LYS A 243 -24.09 -7.49 -17.10
C LYS A 243 -24.40 -6.07 -17.54
N GLN A 244 -23.86 -5.62 -18.68
CA GLN A 244 -24.37 -4.42 -19.32
C GLN A 244 -25.87 -4.61 -19.52
N ILE A 245 -26.67 -3.74 -18.92
CA ILE A 245 -28.07 -3.61 -19.29
C ILE A 245 -28.00 -2.97 -20.68
N GLN A 246 -28.36 -3.72 -21.72
CA GLN A 246 -28.64 -3.09 -23.01
C GLN A 246 -29.79 -2.13 -22.76
N ASP A 247 -29.56 -0.84 -22.99
CA ASP A 247 -30.67 0.10 -23.10
C ASP A 247 -31.55 -0.42 -24.24
N ASP A 248 -32.76 -0.85 -23.91
CA ASP A 248 -33.84 -1.17 -24.86
C ASP A 248 -34.36 0.13 -25.54
N SER A 249 -33.47 1.06 -25.88
CA SER A 249 -33.80 2.31 -26.58
C SER A 249 -33.87 2.14 -28.10
N ASP A 250 -33.53 0.97 -28.64
CA ASP A 250 -33.64 0.66 -30.08
C ASP A 250 -34.93 -0.10 -30.43
N MET A 251 -35.93 -0.13 -29.54
CA MET A 251 -37.23 -0.78 -29.77
C MET A 251 -38.43 0.17 -29.89
N TYR A 252 -38.23 1.40 -30.38
CA TYR A 252 -39.31 2.28 -30.84
C TYR A 252 -38.94 3.12 -32.06
#